data_AF-A0A1D8PSH0-F1
#
_entry.id   AF-A0A1D8PSH0-F1
#
_cell.length_a   1.000
_cell.length_b   1.000
_cell.length_c   1.000
_cell.angle_alpha   90.00
_cell.angle_beta   90.00
_cell.angle_gamma   90.00
#
_symmetry.space_group_name_H-M   'P 1'
#
loop_
_entity.id
_entity.type
_entity.pdbx_description
1 polymer ?
#
loop_
_entity_poly.entity_id
_entity_poly.type
_entity_poly.pdbx_seq_one_letter_code
_entity_poly.pdbx_strand_id
1 'polypeptide(L)'
;MSSQVPESEALKIKYKEIAALKKAIQEKQELKRQQQQSASKIQKQAYKRILKLPVNPNVFLQQKPKFSNMTLVVNNTGGSTNGTASATKEGTSSTDQQGYVSVQSSGGKSFYNINVYQQEAEKLKAKILLKKKQVQEQKRLEKIRNQIPKFRTMSDNCDRIKINGDKYAVTENGRALVPIRMFQLTNPIECIWNGNKYQRNSQGVFKLSTPVRRKR
;
A
#
# COMPACT_ATOMS: atom_id res chain seq x y z
N MET A 1 -35.37 -25.11 -60.53
CA MET A 1 -33.97 -25.58 -60.67
C MET A 1 -33.06 -24.62 -59.94
N SER A 2 -32.24 -25.16 -59.03
CA SER A 2 -31.06 -24.57 -58.35
C SER A 2 -31.26 -23.59 -57.19
N SER A 3 -31.80 -24.13 -56.10
CA SER A 3 -31.63 -23.72 -54.70
C SER A 3 -30.19 -23.98 -54.20
N GLN A 4 -29.35 -22.95 -54.04
CA GLN A 4 -28.01 -23.13 -53.42
C GLN A 4 -27.31 -21.87 -52.83
N VAL A 5 -28.00 -20.74 -52.62
CA VAL A 5 -27.33 -19.46 -52.32
C VAL A 5 -27.13 -19.04 -50.83
N PRO A 6 -27.81 -19.60 -49.79
CA PRO A 6 -27.73 -19.01 -48.44
C PRO A 6 -26.37 -19.21 -47.72
N GLU A 7 -25.56 -20.21 -48.10
CA GLU A 7 -24.29 -20.51 -47.42
C GLU A 7 -23.18 -19.48 -47.72
N SER A 8 -23.23 -18.82 -48.88
CA SER A 8 -22.22 -17.80 -49.25
C SER A 8 -22.32 -16.52 -48.42
N GLU A 9 -23.52 -16.18 -47.94
CA GLU A 9 -23.74 -14.98 -47.13
C GLU A 9 -23.20 -15.18 -45.71
N ALA A 10 -23.40 -16.37 -45.12
CA ALA A 10 -22.89 -16.70 -43.80
C ALA A 10 -21.35 -16.66 -43.73
N LEU A 11 -20.66 -17.13 -44.78
CA LEU A 11 -19.21 -17.04 -44.90
C LEU A 11 -18.72 -15.58 -44.95
N LYS A 12 -19.37 -14.73 -45.75
CA LYS A 12 -19.04 -13.30 -45.82
C LYS A 12 -19.19 -12.61 -44.45
N ILE A 13 -20.17 -13.01 -43.65
CA ILE A 13 -20.37 -12.50 -42.28
C ILE A 13 -19.19 -12.91 -41.38
N LYS A 14 -18.77 -14.19 -41.38
CA LYS A 14 -17.63 -14.66 -40.59
C LYS A 14 -16.31 -13.98 -40.96
N TYR A 15 -16.05 -13.75 -42.25
CA TYR A 15 -14.86 -13.03 -42.68
C TYR A 15 -14.84 -11.57 -42.21
N LYS A 16 -16.01 -10.91 -42.18
CA LYS A 16 -16.13 -9.56 -41.61
C LYS A 16 -15.83 -9.54 -40.11
N GLU A 17 -16.27 -10.55 -39.36
CA GLU A 17 -15.99 -10.69 -37.93
C GLU A 17 -14.50 -10.93 -37.64
N ILE A 18 -13.85 -11.81 -38.39
CA ILE A 18 -12.40 -12.06 -38.24
C ILE A 18 -11.59 -10.79 -38.56
N ALA A 19 -11.97 -10.05 -39.60
CA ALA A 19 -11.33 -8.78 -39.93
C ALA A 19 -11.50 -7.74 -38.81
N ALA A 20 -12.68 -7.67 -38.19
CA ALA A 20 -12.94 -6.79 -37.05
C ALA A 20 -12.09 -7.17 -35.82
N LEU A 21 -11.96 -8.47 -35.51
CA LEU A 21 -11.17 -8.95 -34.37
C LEU A 21 -9.66 -8.66 -34.55
N LYS A 22 -9.12 -8.87 -35.75
CA LYS A 22 -7.71 -8.54 -36.03
C LYS A 22 -7.44 -7.05 -35.87
N LYS A 23 -8.37 -6.20 -36.32
CA LYS A 23 -8.30 -4.74 -36.14
C LYS A 23 -8.28 -4.35 -34.66
N ALA A 24 -9.15 -4.94 -33.84
CA ALA A 24 -9.22 -4.66 -32.40
C ALA A 24 -7.95 -5.06 -31.63
N ILE A 25 -7.31 -6.17 -32.00
CA ILE A 25 -6.04 -6.61 -31.38
C ILE A 25 -4.91 -5.61 -31.69
N GLN A 26 -4.83 -5.17 -32.95
CA GLN A 26 -3.80 -4.22 -33.38
C GLN A 26 -3.97 -2.86 -32.66
N GLU A 27 -5.20 -2.34 -32.56
CA GLU A 27 -5.51 -1.12 -31.82
C GLU A 27 -5.09 -1.22 -30.33
N LYS A 28 -5.37 -2.35 -29.68
CA LYS A 28 -4.99 -2.57 -28.26
C LYS A 28 -3.48 -2.59 -28.05
N GLN A 29 -2.73 -3.21 -28.96
CA GLN A 29 -1.26 -3.23 -28.88
C GLN A 29 -0.65 -1.85 -29.11
N GLU A 30 -1.20 -1.08 -30.05
CA GLU A 30 -0.75 0.29 -30.31
C GLU A 30 -1.03 1.23 -29.14
N LEU A 31 -2.22 1.13 -28.51
CA LEU A 31 -2.58 1.91 -27.34
C LEU A 31 -1.60 1.64 -26.18
N LYS A 32 -1.24 0.37 -25.96
CA LYS A 32 -0.23 -0.01 -24.93
C LYS A 32 1.15 0.59 -25.23
N ARG A 33 1.58 0.60 -26.49
CA ARG A 33 2.85 1.22 -26.92
C ARG A 33 2.83 2.73 -26.70
N GLN A 34 1.73 3.40 -27.04
CA GLN A 34 1.56 4.84 -26.83
C GLN A 34 1.62 5.20 -25.33
N GLN A 35 0.94 4.43 -24.46
CA GLN A 35 0.97 4.65 -23.01
C GLN A 35 2.39 4.53 -22.42
N GLN A 36 3.18 3.55 -22.87
CA GLN A 36 4.57 3.40 -22.43
C GLN A 36 5.45 4.57 -22.90
N GLN A 37 5.28 5.01 -24.14
CA GLN A 37 5.99 6.17 -24.67
C GLN A 37 5.63 7.46 -23.91
N SER A 38 4.34 7.71 -23.65
CA SER A 38 3.90 8.87 -22.87
C SER A 38 4.43 8.84 -21.44
N ALA A 39 4.42 7.68 -20.78
CA ALA A 39 4.98 7.53 -19.43
C ALA A 39 6.47 7.91 -19.38
N SER A 40 7.27 7.48 -20.36
CA SER A 40 8.69 7.83 -20.45
C SER A 40 8.93 9.33 -20.67
N LYS A 41 8.09 9.98 -21.48
CA LYS A 41 8.17 11.43 -21.77
C LYS A 41 7.84 12.25 -20.52
N ILE A 42 6.82 11.85 -19.76
CA ILE A 42 6.42 12.51 -18.51
C ILE A 42 7.56 12.44 -17.49
N GLN A 43 8.22 11.29 -17.33
CA GLN A 43 9.36 11.15 -16.41
C GLN A 43 10.54 12.06 -16.80
N LYS A 44 10.89 12.13 -18.09
CA LYS A 44 11.97 13.02 -18.57
C LYS A 44 11.64 14.51 -18.41
N GLN A 45 10.38 14.90 -18.59
CA GLN A 45 9.94 16.29 -18.38
C GLN A 45 9.92 16.67 -16.90
N ALA A 46 9.49 15.76 -16.01
CA ALA A 46 9.48 16.00 -14.58
C ALA A 46 10.90 16.29 -14.05
N TYR A 47 11.90 15.51 -14.48
CA TYR A 47 13.30 15.74 -14.10
C TYR A 47 13.81 17.11 -14.52
N LYS A 48 13.48 17.57 -15.75
CA LYS A 48 13.85 18.92 -16.23
C LYS A 48 13.15 20.05 -15.49
N ARG A 49 11.94 19.85 -14.97
CA ARG A 49 11.20 20.88 -14.20
C ARG A 49 11.73 21.03 -12.77
N ILE A 50 12.17 19.94 -12.15
CA ILE A 50 12.72 19.97 -10.78
C ILE A 50 14.04 20.77 -10.73
N LEU A 51 14.85 20.74 -11.80
CA LEU A 51 16.13 21.44 -11.87
C LEU A 51 16.04 22.97 -12.10
N LYS A 52 14.86 23.53 -12.39
CA LYS A 52 14.72 24.93 -12.84
C LYS A 52 13.89 25.84 -11.94
N LEU A 53 13.41 25.37 -10.78
CA LEU A 53 12.52 26.16 -9.93
C LEU A 53 13.12 26.40 -8.54
N PRO A 54 13.10 27.64 -8.02
CA PRO A 54 13.41 27.89 -6.62
C PRO A 54 12.35 27.19 -5.75
N VAL A 55 12.84 26.46 -4.75
CA VAL A 55 12.06 25.58 -3.88
C VAL A 55 11.21 26.42 -2.94
N ASN A 56 9.93 26.63 -3.26
CA ASN A 56 8.94 27.11 -2.29
C ASN A 56 8.05 25.93 -1.85
N PRO A 57 8.19 25.41 -0.62
CA PRO A 57 7.61 24.12 -0.19
C PRO A 57 6.09 24.12 0.06
N ASN A 58 5.39 25.26 -0.04
CA ASN A 58 4.03 25.38 0.49
C ASN A 58 2.88 25.60 -0.53
N VAL A 59 3.16 25.74 -1.83
CA VAL A 59 2.10 26.13 -2.81
C VAL A 59 1.59 24.95 -3.67
N PHE A 60 2.28 23.80 -3.68
CA PHE A 60 1.97 22.68 -4.58
C PHE A 60 1.08 21.57 -3.98
N LEU A 61 0.57 21.72 -2.75
CA LEU A 61 -0.30 20.69 -2.14
C LEU A 61 -1.76 20.88 -2.58
N GLN A 62 -1.95 20.39 -3.79
CA GLN A 62 -3.18 20.21 -4.55
C GLN A 62 -4.28 19.49 -3.76
N GLN A 63 -5.48 20.03 -3.94
CA GLN A 63 -6.78 19.47 -3.59
C GLN A 63 -6.83 17.96 -3.88
N LYS A 64 -7.15 17.17 -2.87
CA LYS A 64 -7.40 15.73 -3.05
C LYS A 64 -8.68 15.54 -3.85
N PRO A 65 -8.67 14.78 -4.96
CA PRO A 65 -9.89 14.45 -5.69
C PRO A 65 -10.82 13.60 -4.81
N LYS A 66 -12.10 13.98 -4.73
CA LYS A 66 -13.17 13.20 -4.09
C LYS A 66 -13.65 12.14 -5.09
N PHE A 67 -13.64 10.86 -4.69
CA PHE A 67 -14.24 9.78 -5.48
C PHE A 67 -15.66 9.47 -4.94
N SER A 68 -16.64 9.38 -5.84
CA SER A 68 -18.02 8.96 -5.54
C SER A 68 -18.11 7.45 -5.33
N ASN A 69 -19.00 7.01 -4.42
CA ASN A 69 -19.23 5.60 -4.08
C ASN A 69 -19.75 4.78 -5.30
N MET A 70 -19.30 3.52 -5.43
CA MET A 70 -19.72 2.58 -6.50
C MET A 70 -21.17 2.14 -6.37
N THR A 71 -21.84 1.91 -7.50
CA THR A 71 -23.17 1.29 -7.60
C THR A 71 -23.04 -0.11 -8.21
N LEU A 72 -23.62 -1.12 -7.55
CA LEU A 72 -23.69 -2.50 -8.05
C LEU A 72 -24.83 -2.61 -9.08
N VAL A 73 -24.57 -3.12 -10.28
CA VAL A 73 -25.61 -3.43 -11.28
C VAL A 73 -25.52 -4.92 -11.59
N VAL A 74 -26.55 -5.68 -11.19
CA VAL A 74 -26.69 -7.11 -11.45
C VAL A 74 -27.61 -7.27 -12.65
N ASN A 75 -27.09 -7.75 -13.79
CA ASN A 75 -27.90 -8.03 -14.97
C ASN A 75 -28.31 -9.50 -14.94
N ASN A 76 -29.45 -9.79 -14.31
CA ASN A 76 -30.02 -11.13 -14.27
C ASN A 76 -30.91 -11.33 -15.51
N THR A 77 -30.34 -11.87 -16.59
CA THR A 77 -31.12 -12.42 -17.71
C THR A 77 -31.75 -13.73 -17.24
N GLY A 78 -32.95 -13.64 -16.65
CA GLY A 78 -33.66 -14.81 -16.15
C GLY A 78 -34.75 -14.43 -15.17
N GLY A 79 -35.78 -13.72 -15.65
CA GLY A 79 -36.97 -13.40 -14.88
C GLY A 79 -38.22 -13.77 -15.66
N SER A 80 -38.66 -15.02 -15.55
CA SER A 80 -40.08 -15.38 -15.65
C SER A 80 -40.49 -16.01 -14.33
N THR A 81 -41.52 -15.42 -13.72
CA THR A 81 -42.43 -15.98 -12.72
C THR A 81 -41.88 -16.44 -11.35
N ASN A 82 -42.37 -15.71 -10.34
CA ASN A 82 -42.90 -16.17 -9.04
C ASN A 82 -41.92 -16.52 -7.91
N GLY A 83 -42.08 -15.83 -6.77
CA GLY A 83 -41.54 -16.31 -5.49
C GLY A 83 -41.34 -15.28 -4.38
N THR A 84 -42.44 -14.83 -3.80
CA THR A 84 -42.62 -13.99 -2.60
C THR A 84 -41.78 -14.36 -1.35
N ALA A 85 -41.27 -13.31 -0.68
CA ALA A 85 -40.98 -13.11 0.76
C ALA A 85 -40.02 -14.03 1.55
N SER A 86 -39.01 -13.45 2.20
CA SER A 86 -38.90 -13.37 3.68
C SER A 86 -37.50 -12.90 4.14
N ALA A 87 -37.49 -12.00 5.11
CA ALA A 87 -36.33 -11.36 5.70
C ALA A 87 -35.78 -12.15 6.90
N THR A 88 -34.47 -12.42 6.97
CA THR A 88 -33.58 -12.13 8.14
C THR A 88 -32.15 -12.70 7.96
N LYS A 89 -31.16 -11.78 7.91
CA LYS A 89 -29.75 -11.85 8.38
C LYS A 89 -28.81 -13.01 7.98
N GLU A 90 -27.65 -12.76 7.37
CA GLU A 90 -27.40 -12.28 6.00
C GLU A 90 -26.59 -13.40 5.32
N GLY A 91 -27.22 -14.15 4.41
CA GLY A 91 -26.74 -15.47 3.98
C GLY A 91 -25.43 -15.41 3.20
N THR A 92 -24.40 -16.14 3.62
CA THR A 92 -23.22 -16.36 2.77
C THR A 92 -23.23 -17.80 2.28
N SER A 93 -24.28 -18.15 1.54
CA SER A 93 -24.45 -19.48 0.97
C SER A 93 -23.49 -19.67 -0.19
N SER A 94 -22.51 -20.53 0.07
CA SER A 94 -21.62 -21.19 -0.88
C SER A 94 -22.40 -21.81 -2.03
N THR A 95 -22.56 -21.05 -3.10
CA THR A 95 -22.95 -21.53 -4.42
C THR A 95 -22.29 -20.55 -5.37
N ASP A 96 -21.49 -21.05 -6.31
CA ASP A 96 -20.68 -20.26 -7.24
C ASP A 96 -21.50 -19.17 -7.94
N GLN A 97 -21.60 -17.98 -7.32
CA GLN A 97 -22.23 -16.84 -7.96
C GLN A 97 -21.30 -16.42 -9.09
N GLN A 98 -21.60 -16.89 -10.30
CA GLN A 98 -21.03 -16.37 -11.55
C GLN A 98 -21.55 -14.95 -11.79
N GLY A 99 -21.21 -14.05 -10.89
CA GLY A 99 -21.44 -12.62 -11.01
C GLY A 99 -20.26 -11.95 -11.69
N TYR A 100 -20.52 -10.81 -12.30
CA TYR A 100 -19.49 -9.92 -12.78
C TYR A 100 -19.59 -8.56 -12.11
N VAL A 101 -18.45 -7.91 -11.92
CA VAL A 101 -18.32 -6.58 -11.31
C VAL A 101 -17.72 -5.63 -12.35
N SER A 102 -18.39 -4.52 -12.61
CA SER A 102 -17.81 -3.42 -13.38
C SER A 102 -17.00 -2.50 -12.46
N VAL A 103 -15.69 -2.44 -12.66
CA VAL A 103 -14.77 -1.54 -11.95
C VAL A 103 -14.48 -0.34 -12.83
N GLN A 104 -14.65 0.86 -12.28
CA GLN A 104 -14.27 2.10 -12.96
C GLN A 104 -12.93 2.56 -12.41
N SER A 105 -11.90 2.59 -13.26
CA SER A 105 -10.58 3.12 -12.94
C SER A 105 -10.30 4.37 -13.77
N SER A 106 -9.23 5.11 -13.45
CA SER A 106 -8.78 6.23 -14.28
C SER A 106 -8.45 5.82 -15.73
N GLY A 107 -8.20 4.53 -15.97
CA GLY A 107 -7.97 3.95 -17.30
C GLY A 107 -9.22 3.49 -18.03
N GLY A 108 -10.41 3.65 -17.43
CA GLY A 108 -11.69 3.23 -18.02
C GLY A 108 -12.45 2.21 -17.17
N LYS A 109 -13.56 1.72 -17.74
CA LYS A 109 -14.42 0.70 -17.12
C LYS A 109 -13.94 -0.70 -17.52
N SER A 110 -13.77 -1.59 -16.55
CA SER A 110 -13.37 -2.97 -16.77
C SER A 110 -14.34 -3.91 -16.08
N PHE A 111 -14.63 -5.04 -16.72
CA PHE A 111 -15.60 -6.02 -16.23
C PHE A 111 -14.83 -7.25 -15.75
N TYR A 112 -15.00 -7.60 -14.48
CA TYR A 112 -14.28 -8.70 -13.84
C TYR A 112 -15.27 -9.76 -13.38
N ASN A 113 -14.87 -11.02 -13.41
CA ASN A 113 -15.59 -12.07 -12.67
C ASN A 113 -15.50 -11.75 -11.16
N ILE A 114 -16.61 -11.88 -10.44
CA ILE A 114 -16.70 -11.50 -9.02
C ILE A 114 -15.67 -12.21 -8.14
N ASN A 115 -15.41 -13.50 -8.39
CA ASN A 115 -14.44 -14.29 -7.62
C ASN A 115 -13.01 -13.79 -7.87
N VAL A 116 -12.69 -13.47 -9.14
CA VAL A 116 -11.38 -12.91 -9.51
C VAL A 116 -11.20 -11.52 -8.89
N TYR A 117 -12.22 -10.67 -8.97
CA TYR A 117 -12.19 -9.34 -8.38
C TYR A 117 -12.00 -9.38 -6.86
N GLN A 118 -12.72 -10.25 -6.15
CA GLN A 118 -12.58 -10.41 -4.70
C GLN A 118 -11.15 -10.84 -4.32
N GLN A 119 -10.62 -11.88 -4.98
CA GLN A 119 -9.25 -12.34 -4.74
C GLN A 119 -8.20 -11.26 -5.03
N GLU A 120 -8.34 -10.52 -6.13
CA GLU A 120 -7.44 -9.42 -6.46
C GLU A 120 -7.55 -8.25 -5.47
N ALA A 121 -8.78 -7.90 -5.08
CA ALA A 121 -9.04 -6.85 -4.09
C ALA A 121 -8.43 -7.22 -2.72
N GLU A 122 -8.53 -8.48 -2.29
CA GLU A 122 -7.89 -8.98 -1.06
C GLU A 122 -6.37 -8.96 -1.16
N LYS A 123 -5.79 -9.46 -2.25
CA LYS A 123 -4.33 -9.38 -2.50
C LYS A 123 -3.84 -7.94 -2.48
N LEU A 124 -4.59 -7.02 -3.10
CA LEU A 124 -4.27 -5.60 -3.14
C LEU A 124 -4.39 -4.95 -1.75
N LYS A 125 -5.43 -5.28 -0.98
CA LYS A 125 -5.58 -4.88 0.43
C LYS A 125 -4.39 -5.37 1.27
N ALA A 126 -4.00 -6.64 1.13
CA ALA A 126 -2.85 -7.22 1.83
C ALA A 126 -1.53 -6.51 1.47
N LYS A 127 -1.31 -6.23 0.18
CA LYS A 127 -0.14 -5.49 -0.32
C LYS A 127 -0.09 -4.06 0.24
N ILE A 128 -1.23 -3.37 0.26
CA ILE A 128 -1.34 -2.03 0.86
C ILE A 128 -1.02 -2.09 2.36
N LEU A 129 -1.56 -3.07 3.08
CA LEU A 129 -1.32 -3.22 4.51
C LEU A 129 0.17 -3.49 4.81
N LEU A 130 0.80 -4.39 4.04
CA LEU A 130 2.23 -4.67 4.14
C LEU A 130 3.07 -3.40 3.89
N LYS A 131 2.75 -2.66 2.82
CA LYS A 131 3.48 -1.42 2.49
C LYS A 131 3.29 -0.36 3.57
N LYS A 132 2.08 -0.23 4.15
CA LYS A 132 1.81 0.67 5.28
C LYS A 132 2.68 0.30 6.49
N LYS A 133 2.78 -0.98 6.85
CA LYS A 133 3.66 -1.46 7.94
C LYS A 133 5.13 -1.10 7.68
N GLN A 134 5.64 -1.38 6.47
CA GLN A 134 7.02 -1.03 6.10
C GLN A 134 7.29 0.49 6.19
N VAL A 135 6.37 1.33 5.70
CA VAL A 135 6.52 2.79 5.76
C VAL A 135 6.49 3.28 7.22
N GLN A 136 5.64 2.69 8.07
CA GLN A 136 5.60 3.03 9.50
C GLN A 136 6.91 2.66 10.20
N GLU A 137 7.46 1.49 9.90
CA GLU A 137 8.75 1.03 10.45
C GLU A 137 9.91 1.94 10.01
N GLN A 138 9.97 2.29 8.72
CA GLN A 138 10.96 3.23 8.20
C GLN A 138 10.87 4.60 8.86
N LYS A 139 9.66 5.15 9.02
CA LYS A 139 9.45 6.41 9.75
C LYS A 139 9.89 6.33 11.20
N ARG A 140 9.68 5.18 11.87
CA ARG A 140 10.15 4.96 13.23
C ARG A 140 11.68 4.96 13.28
N LEU A 141 12.34 4.27 12.34
CA LEU A 141 13.80 4.24 12.24
C LEU A 141 14.40 5.62 11.98
N GLU A 142 13.77 6.39 11.11
CA GLU A 142 14.19 7.76 10.78
C GLU A 142 14.10 8.68 12.00
N LYS A 143 13.03 8.59 12.80
CA LYS A 143 12.91 9.34 14.07
C LYS A 143 14.05 9.01 15.03
N ILE A 144 14.38 7.73 15.19
CA ILE A 144 15.49 7.29 16.04
C ILE A 144 16.83 7.85 15.51
N ARG A 145 17.08 7.71 14.21
CA ARG A 145 18.29 8.24 13.56
C ARG A 145 18.45 9.74 13.74
N ASN A 146 17.37 10.50 13.65
CA ASN A 146 17.39 11.96 13.85
C ASN A 146 17.58 12.35 15.32
N GLN A 147 17.22 11.48 16.25
CA GLN A 147 17.37 11.72 17.68
C GLN A 147 18.77 11.41 18.20
N ILE A 148 19.45 10.41 17.63
CA ILE A 148 20.80 9.99 18.05
C ILE A 148 21.83 11.14 18.06
N PRO A 149 21.91 12.03 17.04
CA PRO A 149 22.78 13.19 17.09
C PRO A 149 22.50 14.11 18.27
N LYS A 150 21.23 14.34 18.61
CA LYS A 150 20.83 15.16 19.76
C LYS A 150 21.25 14.52 21.08
N PHE A 151 21.07 13.20 21.18
CA PHE A 151 21.53 12.44 22.34
C PHE A 151 23.05 12.50 22.49
N ARG A 152 23.80 12.38 21.40
CA ARG A 152 25.26 12.49 21.40
C ARG A 152 25.71 13.84 21.94
N THR A 153 25.12 14.95 21.47
CA THR A 153 25.49 16.29 21.93
C THR A 153 25.06 16.56 23.37
N MET A 154 23.88 16.08 23.80
CA MET A 154 23.39 16.29 25.17
C MET A 154 24.13 15.47 26.22
N SER A 155 24.67 14.32 25.84
CA SER A 155 25.35 13.37 26.74
C SER A 155 26.86 13.32 26.51
N ASP A 156 27.45 14.39 26.00
CA ASP A 156 28.87 14.35 25.61
C ASP A 156 29.80 14.11 26.81
N ASN A 157 29.50 14.78 27.92
CA ASN A 157 30.23 14.70 29.19
C ASN A 157 29.73 13.57 30.11
N CYS A 158 28.93 12.64 29.60
CA CYS A 158 28.40 11.52 30.36
C CYS A 158 29.25 10.27 30.19
N ASP A 159 29.28 9.41 31.21
CA ASP A 159 29.96 8.12 31.14
C ASP A 159 29.40 7.25 30.02
N ARG A 160 30.27 6.46 29.39
CA ARG A 160 29.94 5.63 28.23
C ARG A 160 29.95 4.16 28.64
N ILE A 161 28.88 3.44 28.34
CA ILE A 161 28.76 2.00 28.61
C ILE A 161 28.40 1.24 27.33
N LYS A 162 28.67 -0.07 27.33
CA LYS A 162 28.27 -0.98 26.26
C LYS A 162 27.27 -1.99 26.80
N ILE A 163 26.13 -2.14 26.13
CA ILE A 163 25.09 -3.12 26.46
C ILE A 163 24.75 -3.85 25.16
N ASN A 164 24.93 -5.17 25.12
CA ASN A 164 24.65 -6.02 23.94
C ASN A 164 25.34 -5.52 22.64
N GLY A 165 26.58 -5.02 22.76
CA GLY A 165 27.34 -4.46 21.63
C GLY A 165 27.01 -3.01 21.28
N ASP A 166 25.89 -2.47 21.76
CA ASP A 166 25.46 -1.09 21.51
C ASP A 166 26.06 -0.12 22.56
N LYS A 167 26.38 1.10 22.13
CA LYS A 167 26.99 2.15 22.99
C LYS A 167 25.92 3.10 23.55
N TYR A 168 25.88 3.23 24.87
CA TYR A 168 24.99 4.13 25.59
C TYR A 168 25.77 5.13 26.44
N ALA A 169 25.18 6.29 26.69
CA ALA A 169 25.64 7.26 27.67
C ALA A 169 24.80 7.15 28.94
N VAL A 170 25.43 7.21 30.10
CA VAL A 170 24.78 7.19 31.40
C VAL A 170 24.33 8.60 31.74
N THR A 171 23.02 8.83 31.75
CA THR A 171 22.41 10.15 32.01
C THR A 171 21.56 10.09 33.28
N GLU A 172 21.20 11.26 33.82
CA GLU A 172 20.31 11.38 34.99
C GLU A 172 20.80 10.58 36.22
N ASN A 173 22.10 10.67 36.55
CA ASN A 173 22.73 9.94 37.66
C ASN A 173 22.51 8.41 37.59
N GLY A 174 22.50 7.87 36.37
CA GLY A 174 22.30 6.44 36.13
C GLY A 174 20.84 6.03 35.91
N ARG A 175 19.86 6.94 35.95
CA ARG A 175 18.44 6.57 35.76
C ARG A 175 18.06 6.31 34.31
N ALA A 176 18.84 6.84 33.37
CA ALA A 176 18.57 6.71 31.94
C ALA A 176 19.86 6.41 31.17
N LEU A 177 19.81 5.43 30.26
CA LEU A 177 20.91 5.06 29.39
C LEU A 177 20.50 5.38 27.96
N VAL A 178 21.17 6.35 27.36
CA VAL A 178 20.77 6.97 26.10
C VAL A 178 21.69 6.48 24.98
N PRO A 179 21.15 5.99 23.83
CA PRO A 179 21.98 5.47 22.74
C PRO A 179 22.74 6.60 22.05
N ILE A 180 24.04 6.41 21.86
CA ILE A 180 24.94 7.37 21.17
C ILE A 180 25.07 7.04 19.69
N ARG A 181 24.75 5.78 19.34
CA ARG A 181 24.74 5.26 17.97
C ARG A 181 23.44 4.51 17.72
N MET A 182 23.21 4.16 16.46
CA MET A 182 22.07 3.32 16.10
C MET A 182 22.22 1.96 16.79
N PHE A 183 21.24 1.62 17.61
CA PHE A 183 21.20 0.36 18.33
C PHE A 183 20.51 -0.71 17.46
N GLN A 184 20.79 -1.97 17.75
CA GLN A 184 20.14 -3.08 17.05
C GLN A 184 18.73 -3.30 17.62
N LEU A 185 17.71 -3.30 16.76
CA LEU A 185 16.32 -3.52 17.19
C LEU A 185 16.07 -4.93 17.70
N THR A 186 16.90 -5.88 17.25
CA THR A 186 16.94 -7.28 17.69
C THR A 186 17.39 -7.44 19.13
N ASN A 187 18.11 -6.45 19.70
CA ASN A 187 18.54 -6.50 21.08
C ASN A 187 17.35 -6.48 22.05
N PRO A 188 17.46 -7.11 23.23
CA PRO A 188 16.37 -7.21 24.18
C PRO A 188 15.88 -5.83 24.63
N ILE A 189 14.59 -5.76 24.93
CA ILE A 189 13.92 -4.55 25.41
C ILE A 189 14.27 -4.29 26.88
N GLU A 190 14.71 -5.29 27.62
CA GLU A 190 15.12 -5.17 29.01
C GLU A 190 16.62 -5.42 29.15
N CYS A 191 17.28 -4.72 30.07
CA CYS A 191 18.65 -5.00 30.45
C CYS A 191 18.85 -4.79 31.95
N ILE A 192 19.85 -5.48 32.51
CA ILE A 192 20.29 -5.29 33.90
C ILE A 192 21.64 -4.61 33.85
N TRP A 193 21.77 -3.47 34.53
CA TRP A 193 23.03 -2.73 34.64
C TRP A 193 23.18 -2.21 36.09
N ASN A 194 24.34 -2.44 36.72
CA ASN A 194 24.59 -2.11 38.14
C ASN A 194 23.49 -2.64 39.10
N GLY A 195 23.03 -3.88 38.91
CA GLY A 195 21.96 -4.49 39.72
C GLY A 195 20.55 -3.93 39.49
N ASN A 196 20.43 -2.89 38.66
CA ASN A 196 19.18 -2.20 38.36
C ASN A 196 18.58 -2.70 37.04
N LYS A 197 17.25 -2.89 36.99
CA LYS A 197 16.52 -3.31 35.80
C LYS A 197 16.09 -2.10 34.97
N TYR A 198 16.40 -2.08 33.69
CA TYR A 198 16.00 -1.04 32.74
C TYR A 198 15.08 -1.58 31.65
N GLN A 199 14.23 -0.72 31.13
CA GLN A 199 13.36 -0.97 29.98
C GLN A 199 13.60 0.05 28.87
N ARG A 200 13.73 -0.45 27.64
CA ARG A 200 13.99 0.31 26.43
C ARG A 200 12.70 0.92 25.89
N ASN A 201 12.68 2.23 25.71
CA ASN A 201 11.57 2.90 25.06
C ASN A 201 11.62 2.76 23.51
N SER A 202 10.62 3.32 22.82
CA SER A 202 10.56 3.29 21.35
C SER A 202 11.73 3.99 20.64
N GLN A 203 12.44 4.88 21.34
CA GLN A 203 13.59 5.64 20.87
C GLN A 203 14.95 4.98 21.19
N GLY A 204 14.94 3.86 21.92
CA GLY A 204 16.15 3.14 22.35
C GLY A 204 16.73 3.56 23.69
N VAL A 205 16.13 4.52 24.40
CA VAL A 205 16.59 4.92 25.74
C VAL A 205 16.13 3.89 26.75
N PHE A 206 17.07 3.34 27.50
CA PHE A 206 16.78 2.49 28.65
C PHE A 206 16.47 3.38 29.86
N LYS A 207 15.29 3.23 30.44
CA LYS A 207 14.91 3.89 31.70
C LYS A 207 14.77 2.86 32.79
N LEU A 208 15.10 3.24 34.02
CA LEU A 208 14.93 2.37 35.18
C LEU A 208 13.46 1.91 35.30
N SER A 209 13.26 0.59 35.31
CA SER A 209 11.94 -0.05 35.30
C SER A 209 11.23 0.08 36.63
N THR A 210 11.99 0.09 37.72
CA THR A 210 11.46 0.31 39.07
C THR A 210 11.52 1.80 39.36
N PRO A 211 10.39 2.46 39.69
CA PRO A 211 10.49 3.76 40.32
C PRO A 211 11.28 3.54 41.62
N VAL A 212 12.49 4.11 41.72
CA VAL A 212 13.17 4.21 43.01
C VAL A 212 12.18 4.93 43.92
N ARG A 213 11.55 4.19 44.84
CA ARG A 213 10.77 4.77 45.91
C ARG A 213 11.74 5.73 46.60
N ARG A 214 11.56 7.03 46.40
CA ARG A 214 12.23 8.04 47.21
C ARG A 214 11.76 7.80 48.64
N LYS A 215 12.53 7.06 49.43
CA LYS A 215 12.45 7.20 50.88
C LYS A 215 12.96 8.60 51.18
N ARG A 216 12.07 9.47 51.66
CA ARG A 216 12.46 10.67 52.40
C ARG A 216 13.14 10.24 53.69
#